data_AF-A0A8D2MWG6-F1
#
_entry.id   AF-A0A8D2MWG6-F1
#
_cell.length_a   1.000
_cell.length_b   1.000
_cell.length_c   1.000
_cell.angle_alpha   90.00
_cell.angle_beta   90.00
_cell.angle_gamma   90.00
#
_symmetry.space_group_name_H-M   'P 1'
#
loop_
_entity.id
_entity.type
_entity.pdbx_description
1 polymer ?
#
loop_
_entity_poly.entity_id
_entity_poly.type
_entity_poly.pdbx_seq_one_letter_code
_entity_poly.pdbx_strand_id
1 'polypeptide(L)' 'LVVLVLVLVLVLFSMCLFPMATGNEDKCRLKRGFCLRHYCPTGTHRAGTCAPGLVCCRR' A
#
# COMPACT_ATOMS: atom_id res chain seq x y z
N LEU A 1 19.79 27.92 -13.13
CA LEU A 1 18.32 27.80 -13.26
C LEU A 1 17.89 26.46 -13.84
N VAL A 2 18.37 26.07 -15.02
CA VAL A 2 17.97 24.83 -15.72
C VAL A 2 18.21 23.56 -14.88
N VAL A 3 19.37 23.44 -14.23
CA VAL A 3 19.71 22.29 -13.38
C VAL A 3 18.76 22.17 -12.19
N LEU A 4 18.40 23.30 -11.57
CA LEU A 4 17.49 23.34 -10.42
C LEU A 4 16.09 22.87 -10.82
N VAL A 5 15.59 23.30 -11.98
CA VAL A 5 14.30 22.87 -12.54
C VAL A 5 14.31 21.38 -12.85
N LEU A 6 15.40 20.86 -13.43
CA LEU A 6 15.55 19.43 -13.73
C LEU A 6 15.46 18.55 -12.47
N VAL A 7 16.14 18.96 -11.40
CA VAL A 7 16.13 18.25 -10.12
C VAL A 7 14.74 18.27 -9.49
N LEU A 8 14.03 19.40 -9.54
CA LEU A 8 12.68 19.51 -8.99
C LEU A 8 11.69 18.57 -9.68
N VAL A 9 11.76 18.48 -11.02
CA VAL A 9 10.91 17.60 -11.83
C VAL A 9 11.20 16.13 -11.53
N LEU A 10 12.47 15.75 -11.36
CA LEU A 10 12.86 14.37 -10.99
C LEU A 10 12.31 13.95 -9.62
N VAL A 11 12.31 14.85 -8.63
CA VAL A 11 11.75 14.57 -7.29
C VAL A 11 10.23 14.43 -7.35
N LEU A 12 9.54 15.29 -8.10
CA LEU A 12 8.08 15.19 -8.27
C LEU A 12 7.68 13.92 -9.03
N PHE A 13 8.43 13.56 -10.07
CA PHE A 13 8.17 12.37 -10.87
C PHE A 13 8.36 11.08 -10.07
N SER A 14 9.42 11.02 -9.25
CA SER A 14 9.66 9.88 -8.36
C SER A 14 8.56 9.72 -7.31
N MET A 15 8.03 10.81 -6.75
CA MET A 15 6.88 10.77 -5.82
C MET A 15 5.58 10.25 -6.46
N CYS A 16 5.36 10.47 -7.76
CA CYS A 16 4.21 9.92 -8.49
C CYS A 16 4.35 8.41 -8.81
N LEU A 17 5.58 7.91 -8.92
CA LEU A 17 5.87 6.51 -9.26
C LEU A 17 5.69 5.55 -8.09
N PHE A 18 5.73 6.05 -6.86
CA PHE A 18 5.37 5.27 -5.69
C PHE A 18 3.89 5.54 -5.37
N PRO A 19 2.94 4.72 -5.82
CA PRO A 19 1.61 4.75 -5.25
C PRO A 19 1.79 4.47 -3.76
N MET A 20 1.64 5.49 -2.93
CA MET A 20 1.49 5.32 -1.50
C MET A 20 0.30 4.38 -1.33
N ALA A 21 0.56 3.10 -1.01
CA ALA A 21 -0.43 2.04 -0.85
C ALA A 21 -1.34 2.26 0.38
N THR A 22 -1.42 3.49 0.86
CA THR A 22 -2.14 3.96 2.05
C THR A 22 -3.64 3.69 1.97
N GLY A 23 -4.22 3.51 0.78
CA GLY A 23 -5.68 3.37 0.64
C GLY A 23 -6.30 2.07 1.16
N ASN A 24 -5.56 0.96 1.22
CA ASN A 24 -6.14 -0.36 1.51
C ASN A 24 -5.81 -0.91 2.89
N GLU A 25 -4.71 -0.46 3.51
CA GLU A 25 -4.35 -0.81 4.89
C GLU A 25 -5.37 -0.26 5.89
N ASP A 26 -5.72 1.02 5.75
CA ASP A 26 -6.72 1.68 6.60
C ASP A 26 -8.10 1.02 6.46
N LYS A 27 -8.50 0.65 5.24
CA LYS A 27 -9.77 -0.05 4.98
C LYS A 27 -9.80 -1.44 5.61
N CYS A 28 -8.68 -2.16 5.57
CA CYS A 28 -8.56 -3.47 6.22
C CYS A 28 -8.70 -3.33 7.75
N ARG A 29 -8.01 -2.35 8.32
CA ARG A 29 -8.02 -2.05 9.75
C ARG A 29 -9.40 -1.57 10.24
N LEU A 30 -10.07 -0.71 9.47
CA LEU A 30 -11.46 -0.26 9.73
C LEU A 30 -12.44 -1.44 9.82
N LYS A 31 -12.23 -2.49 9.02
CA LYS A 31 -13.04 -3.72 9.05
C LYS A 31 -12.59 -4.72 10.12
N ARG A 32 -11.76 -4.31 11.10
CA ARG A 32 -11.13 -5.19 12.10
C ARG A 32 -10.32 -6.33 11.48
N GLY A 33 -9.80 -6.12 10.28
CA GLY A 33 -8.85 -7.00 9.62
C GLY A 33 -7.41 -6.57 9.88
N PHE A 34 -6.47 -7.40 9.46
CA PHE A 34 -5.03 -7.19 9.58
C PHE A 34 -4.33 -7.60 8.29
N CYS A 35 -3.25 -6.91 7.93
CA CYS A 35 -2.50 -7.16 6.71
C CYS A 35 -1.39 -8.18 6.95
N LEU A 36 -1.34 -9.25 6.16
CA LEU A 36 -0.26 -10.25 6.19
C LEU A 36 0.37 -10.44 4.82
N ARG A 37 1.63 -10.86 4.83
CA ARG A 37 2.31 -11.30 3.60
C ARG A 37 1.76 -12.65 3.15
N HIS A 38 1.44 -12.73 1.86
CA HIS A 38 1.02 -13.93 1.11
C HIS A 38 -0.28 -14.61 1.54
N TYR A 39 -0.46 -15.02 2.79
CA TYR A 39 -1.59 -15.86 3.21
C TYR A 39 -2.18 -15.46 4.57
N CYS A 40 -3.44 -15.83 4.75
CA CYS A 40 -4.17 -15.64 5.99
C CYS A 40 -4.04 -16.87 6.89
N PRO A 41 -3.79 -16.70 8.20
CA PRO A 41 -3.69 -17.81 9.14
C PRO A 41 -5.03 -18.54 9.29
N THR A 42 -4.97 -19.80 9.72
CA THR A 42 -6.14 -20.65 9.96
C THR A 42 -7.13 -19.97 10.92
N GLY A 43 -8.41 -19.96 10.54
CA GLY A 43 -9.46 -19.22 11.27
C GLY A 43 -9.64 -17.78 10.80
N THR A 44 -8.95 -17.35 9.74
CA THR A 44 -9.21 -16.08 9.04
C THR A 44 -9.35 -16.29 7.54
N HIS A 45 -10.11 -15.43 6.87
CA HIS A 45 -10.34 -15.45 5.43
C HIS A 45 -9.78 -14.19 4.77
N ARG A 46 -9.47 -14.29 3.47
CA ARG A 46 -8.99 -13.16 2.66
C ARG A 46 -10.14 -12.22 2.36
N ALA A 47 -10.12 -11.02 2.94
CA ALA A 47 -11.11 -9.98 2.72
C ALA A 47 -10.71 -9.00 1.60
N GLY A 48 -9.43 -9.00 1.20
CA GLY A 48 -8.92 -8.12 0.16
C GLY A 48 -7.40 -8.14 0.07
N THR A 49 -6.82 -7.06 -0.48
CA THR A 49 -5.38 -6.88 -0.65
C THR A 49 -4.99 -5.55 -0.01
N CYS A 50 -4.01 -5.52 0.88
CA CYS A 50 -3.56 -4.29 1.53
C CYS A 50 -2.56 -3.51 0.66
N ALA A 51 -1.58 -4.22 0.12
CA ALA A 51 -0.53 -3.70 -0.74
C ALA A 51 -0.04 -4.83 -1.66
N PRO A 52 0.81 -4.57 -2.67
CA PRO A 52 1.41 -5.63 -3.48
C PRO A 52 2.11 -6.65 -2.56
N GLY A 53 1.67 -7.91 -2.59
CA GLY A 53 2.18 -8.98 -1.74
C GLY A 53 1.63 -9.03 -0.30
N LEU A 54 0.82 -8.06 0.12
CA LEU A 54 0.09 -8.10 1.40
C LEU A 54 -1.42 -8.30 1.18
N VAL A 55 -1.96 -9.32 1.83
CA VAL A 55 -3.39 -9.65 1.84
C VAL A 55 -4.04 -9.13 3.10
N CYS A 56 -5.29 -8.67 2.98
CA CYS A 56 -6.12 -8.31 4.13
C CYS A 56 -6.82 -9.56 4.65
N CYS A 57 -6.54 -9.93 5.90
CA CYS A 57 -7.09 -11.09 6.57
C CYS A 57 -8.08 -10.67 7.66
N ARG A 58 -9.21 -11.38 7.74
CA ARG A 58 -10.27 -11.10 8.72
C ARG A 58 -10.83 -12.40 9.29
N ARG A 59 -11.20 -12.40 10.57
CA ARG A 59 -11.99 -13.49 11.17
C ARG A 59 -13.42 -13.45 10.64
#